data_AF-A0A840RSL6-F1
#
_entry.id   AF-A0A840RSL6-F1
#
_cell.length_a   1.000
_cell.length_b   1.000
_cell.length_c   1.000
_cell.angle_alpha   90.00
_cell.angle_beta   90.00
_cell.angle_gamma   90.00
#
_symmetry.space_group_name_H-M   'P 1'
#
loop_
_entity.id
_entity.type
_entity.pdbx_description
1 polymer ?
#
loop_
_entity_poly.entity_id
_entity_poly.type
_entity_poly.pdbx_seq_one_letter_code
_entity_poly.pdbx_strand_id
1 'polypeptide(L)'
;MTNALIIKAANLIREGDIAGAEYALVNLAETEGDYALVAVLEEMPPKDLLAVIREYDTSKESVVNLLVTPEQFARAVVIEKLYADHTHVRLRGMMNSVLFRDDTKTSDFIEAIAEREGGYEAFIDYLSDRDEEVTHFAAFDTFNVNFSEERDAVEKSEVADRDWKELTWLLKHEHEDIFEQVWPTLKKRSIERKRREAELERLEQLEAAQEYDDEAPAPVAAKAVVKPTILIDPSEESAL
;
A
#
# COMPACT_ATOMS: atom_id res chain seq x y z
N MET A 1 8.27 40.57 -2.20
CA MET A 1 6.84 40.22 -2.04
C MET A 1 6.70 38.77 -1.61
N THR A 2 7.46 37.87 -2.22
CA THR A 2 7.74 36.45 -1.89
C THR A 2 7.61 36.10 -0.40
N ASN A 3 8.37 36.78 0.47
CA ASN A 3 8.36 36.51 1.91
C ASN A 3 6.99 36.74 2.60
N ALA A 4 6.23 37.75 2.16
CA ALA A 4 4.91 38.04 2.73
C ALA A 4 3.87 36.99 2.33
N LEU A 5 3.95 36.46 1.09
CA LEU A 5 3.06 35.41 0.63
C LEU A 5 3.34 34.09 1.37
N ILE A 6 4.62 33.74 1.57
CA ILE A 6 5.01 32.55 2.34
C ILE A 6 4.47 32.63 3.76
N ILE A 7 4.60 33.78 4.43
CA ILE A 7 4.04 33.99 5.78
C ILE A 7 2.51 33.84 5.76
N LYS A 8 1.83 34.38 4.75
CA LYS A 8 0.37 34.27 4.60
C LYS A 8 -0.06 32.81 4.42
N ALA A 9 0.57 32.08 3.50
CA ALA A 9 0.28 30.66 3.26
C ALA A 9 0.54 29.82 4.52
N ALA A 10 1.67 30.04 5.19
CA ALA A 10 2.00 29.34 6.44
C ALA A 10 1.01 29.63 7.58
N ASN A 11 0.46 30.85 7.66
CA ASN A 11 -0.58 31.18 8.64
C ASN A 11 -1.90 30.46 8.31
N LEU A 12 -2.33 30.48 7.04
CA LEU A 12 -3.54 29.78 6.60
C LEU A 12 -3.45 28.28 6.85
N ILE A 13 -2.31 27.66 6.54
CA ILE A 13 -2.06 26.23 6.82
C ILE A 13 -2.14 25.95 8.33
N ARG A 14 -1.57 26.81 9.17
CA ARG A 14 -1.62 26.67 10.63
C ARG A 14 -3.05 26.79 11.17
N GLU A 15 -3.89 27.59 10.53
CA GLU A 15 -5.30 27.76 10.85
C GLU A 15 -6.18 26.63 10.28
N GLY A 16 -5.60 25.72 9.48
CA GLY A 16 -6.30 24.61 8.82
C GLY A 16 -6.96 24.98 7.49
N ASP A 17 -6.78 26.20 7.01
CA ASP A 17 -7.31 26.68 5.73
C ASP A 17 -6.34 26.38 4.56
N ILE A 18 -6.25 25.09 4.23
CA ILE A 18 -5.39 24.62 3.11
C ILE A 18 -5.89 25.17 1.77
N ALA A 19 -7.20 25.25 1.57
CA ALA A 19 -7.79 25.79 0.34
C ALA A 19 -7.47 27.28 0.17
N GLY A 20 -7.52 28.08 1.24
CA GLY A 20 -7.11 29.47 1.21
C GLY A 20 -5.61 29.65 0.95
N ALA A 21 -4.77 28.77 1.50
CA ALA A 21 -3.33 28.77 1.24
C ALA A 21 -3.04 28.46 -0.24
N GLU A 22 -3.67 27.42 -0.79
CA GLU A 22 -3.54 27.05 -2.19
C GLU A 22 -4.05 28.14 -3.11
N TYR A 23 -5.23 28.72 -2.83
CA TYR A 23 -5.77 29.84 -3.59
C TYR A 23 -4.78 31.02 -3.65
N ALA A 24 -4.10 31.34 -2.54
CA ALA A 24 -3.11 32.41 -2.53
C ALA A 24 -1.89 32.10 -3.42
N LEU A 25 -1.47 30.83 -3.51
CA LEU A 25 -0.38 30.38 -4.37
C LEU A 25 -0.79 30.35 -5.85
N VAL A 26 -1.98 29.86 -6.17
CA VAL A 26 -2.51 29.87 -7.54
C VAL A 26 -2.65 31.29 -8.06
N ASN A 27 -3.18 32.20 -7.24
CA ASN A 27 -3.37 33.60 -7.63
C ASN A 27 -2.03 34.32 -7.88
N LEU A 28 -0.93 33.87 -7.24
CA LEU A 28 0.42 34.32 -7.59
C LEU A 28 0.81 33.87 -9.01
N ALA A 29 0.58 32.60 -9.35
CA ALA A 29 0.87 32.11 -10.70
C ALA A 29 0.04 32.86 -11.76
N GLU A 30 -1.23 33.14 -11.49
CA GLU A 30 -2.10 33.90 -12.39
C GLU A 30 -1.66 35.36 -12.59
N THR A 31 -1.09 35.99 -11.56
CA THR A 31 -0.74 37.43 -11.58
C THR A 31 0.72 37.71 -11.92
N GLU A 32 1.65 36.88 -11.47
CA GLU A 32 3.10 37.05 -11.61
C GLU A 32 3.76 35.95 -12.46
N GLY A 33 3.04 34.88 -12.80
CA GLY A 33 3.49 33.80 -13.67
C GLY A 33 4.07 32.58 -12.93
N ASP A 34 4.21 31.47 -13.65
CA ASP A 34 4.65 30.18 -13.10
C ASP A 34 6.02 30.24 -12.43
N TYR A 35 6.97 30.99 -13.01
CA TYR A 35 8.31 31.17 -12.43
C TYR A 35 8.27 31.84 -11.05
N ALA A 36 7.32 32.75 -10.82
CA ALA A 36 7.15 33.40 -9.52
C ALA A 36 6.65 32.39 -8.49
N LEU A 37 5.70 31.52 -8.87
CA LEU A 37 5.23 30.45 -8.01
C LEU A 37 6.35 29.47 -7.68
N VAL A 38 7.09 28.96 -8.68
CA VAL A 38 8.23 28.05 -8.46
C VAL A 38 9.25 28.63 -7.49
N ALA A 39 9.58 29.92 -7.61
CA ALA A 39 10.50 30.61 -6.71
C ALA A 39 9.95 30.69 -5.27
N VAL A 40 8.64 30.91 -5.09
CA VAL A 40 7.98 30.88 -3.77
C VAL A 40 8.02 29.47 -3.19
N LEU A 41 7.68 28.44 -3.96
CA LEU A 41 7.67 27.05 -3.51
C LEU A 41 9.07 26.59 -3.04
N GLU A 42 10.14 27.15 -3.62
CA GLU A 42 11.51 26.84 -3.20
C GLU A 42 11.85 27.36 -1.80
N GLU A 43 11.30 28.52 -1.44
CA GLU A 43 11.50 29.13 -0.11
C GLU A 43 10.52 28.58 0.95
N MET A 44 9.45 27.88 0.53
CA MET A 44 8.46 27.33 1.45
C MET A 44 9.02 26.16 2.27
N PRO A 45 8.71 26.07 3.58
CA PRO A 45 9.05 24.90 4.37
C PRO A 45 8.44 23.63 3.75
N PRO A 46 9.17 22.51 3.65
CA PRO A 46 8.66 21.28 3.02
C PRO A 46 7.35 20.78 3.62
N LYS A 47 7.14 20.95 4.93
CA LYS A 47 5.90 20.58 5.62
C LYS A 47 4.68 21.39 5.15
N ASP A 48 4.89 22.65 4.80
CA ASP A 48 3.83 23.58 4.40
C ASP A 48 3.50 23.32 2.93
N LEU A 49 4.53 23.10 2.10
CA LEU A 49 4.35 22.60 0.73
C LEU A 49 3.59 21.27 0.74
N LEU A 50 4.03 20.30 1.55
CA LEU A 50 3.37 19.00 1.69
C LEU A 50 1.89 19.16 2.07
N ALA A 51 1.58 20.00 3.05
CA ALA A 51 0.20 20.23 3.49
C ALA A 51 -0.72 20.70 2.36
N VAL A 52 -0.19 21.50 1.42
CA VAL A 52 -0.92 21.93 0.23
C VAL A 52 -1.03 20.78 -0.78
N ILE A 53 0.08 20.26 -1.29
CA ILE A 53 0.06 19.30 -2.41
C ILE A 53 -0.65 17.97 -2.07
N ARG A 54 -0.69 17.59 -0.79
CA ARG A 54 -1.34 16.38 -0.27
C ARG A 54 -2.86 16.41 -0.35
N GLU A 55 -3.46 17.59 -0.46
CA GLU A 55 -4.92 17.79 -0.49
C GLU A 55 -5.49 17.75 -1.93
N TYR A 56 -4.62 17.53 -2.90
CA TYR A 56 -4.91 17.54 -4.33
C TYR A 56 -4.34 16.26 -4.96
N ASP A 57 -5.15 15.61 -5.78
CA ASP A 57 -4.82 14.36 -6.47
C ASP A 57 -5.29 14.42 -7.93
N THR A 58 -5.25 13.30 -8.66
CA THR A 58 -5.67 13.24 -10.07
C THR A 58 -7.16 13.58 -10.29
N SER A 59 -7.99 13.55 -9.25
CA SER A 59 -9.42 13.94 -9.31
C SER A 59 -9.66 15.41 -8.98
N LYS A 60 -8.70 16.05 -8.30
CA LYS A 60 -8.75 17.43 -7.84
C LYS A 60 -7.38 18.07 -8.09
N GLU A 61 -7.15 18.48 -9.32
CA GLU A 61 -5.86 19.04 -9.76
C GLU A 61 -5.62 20.44 -9.15
N SER A 62 -4.35 20.75 -8.86
CA SER A 62 -3.89 22.09 -8.48
C SER A 62 -2.70 22.51 -9.34
N VAL A 63 -2.65 23.79 -9.69
CA VAL A 63 -1.50 24.40 -10.36
C VAL A 63 -0.21 24.23 -9.53
N VAL A 64 -0.31 24.13 -8.21
CA VAL A 64 0.83 23.84 -7.33
C VAL A 64 1.42 22.46 -7.65
N ASN A 65 0.59 21.43 -7.84
CA ASN A 65 1.03 20.08 -8.23
C ASN A 65 1.58 20.04 -9.66
N LEU A 66 1.18 20.97 -10.53
CA LEU A 66 1.69 21.10 -11.91
C LEU A 66 3.07 21.78 -11.98
N LEU A 67 3.41 22.63 -11.01
CA LEU A 67 4.60 23.46 -11.05
C LEU A 67 5.69 23.09 -10.03
N VAL A 68 5.38 22.24 -9.04
CA VAL A 68 6.40 21.75 -8.10
C VAL A 68 7.58 21.10 -8.86
N THR A 69 8.82 21.39 -8.50
CA THR A 69 10.00 20.75 -9.12
C THR A 69 10.26 19.36 -8.53
N PRO A 70 11.03 18.49 -9.19
CA PRO A 70 11.45 17.20 -8.63
C PRO A 70 12.03 17.31 -7.21
N GLU A 71 12.94 18.26 -6.98
CA GLU A 71 13.59 18.45 -5.69
C GLU A 71 12.62 18.97 -4.63
N GLN A 72 11.73 19.89 -5.00
CA GLN A 72 10.68 20.40 -4.11
C GLN A 72 9.74 19.28 -3.66
N PHE A 73 9.30 18.46 -4.62
CA PHE A 73 8.42 17.34 -4.35
C PHE A 73 9.11 16.28 -3.50
N ALA A 74 10.34 15.91 -3.83
CA ALA A 74 11.12 14.93 -3.07
C ALA A 74 11.34 15.35 -1.61
N ARG A 75 11.55 16.65 -1.33
CA ARG A 75 11.62 17.18 0.05
C ARG A 75 10.30 17.02 0.82
N ALA A 76 9.17 17.16 0.13
CA ALA A 76 7.83 17.02 0.72
C ALA A 76 7.46 15.53 0.91
N VAL A 77 7.67 14.68 -0.08
CA VAL A 77 7.29 13.26 -0.06
C VAL A 77 7.91 12.50 1.11
N VAL A 78 9.22 12.69 1.37
CA VAL A 78 9.91 11.91 2.42
C VAL A 78 9.43 12.22 3.85
N ILE A 79 8.73 13.34 4.05
CA ILE A 79 8.13 13.70 5.34
C ILE A 79 6.63 13.33 5.42
N GLU A 80 6.03 12.77 4.37
CA GLU A 80 4.63 12.30 4.39
C GLU A 80 4.44 11.20 5.43
N LYS A 81 5.45 10.36 5.67
CA LYS A 81 5.44 9.35 6.76
C LYS A 81 5.23 9.93 8.17
N LEU A 82 5.44 11.23 8.35
CA LEU A 82 5.18 11.90 9.63
C LEU A 82 3.68 12.13 9.88
N TYR A 83 2.85 11.99 8.84
CA TYR A 83 1.41 12.01 8.96
C TYR A 83 0.91 10.61 9.34
N ALA A 84 -0.08 10.55 10.23
CA ALA A 84 -0.65 9.28 10.73
C ALA A 84 -1.66 8.67 9.74
N ASP A 85 -1.29 8.54 8.46
CA ASP A 85 -2.09 7.83 7.45
C ASP A 85 -1.50 6.45 7.19
N HIS A 86 -2.02 5.45 7.92
CA HIS A 86 -1.61 4.05 7.77
C HIS A 86 -2.07 3.40 6.46
N THR A 87 -3.03 4.01 5.75
CA THR A 87 -3.54 3.48 4.48
C THR A 87 -2.71 3.95 3.29
N HIS A 88 -1.91 5.00 3.47
CA HIS A 88 -1.12 5.65 2.41
C HIS A 88 -1.96 6.11 1.20
N VAL A 89 -3.28 6.26 1.35
CA VAL A 89 -4.18 6.69 0.26
C VAL A 89 -3.81 8.09 -0.23
N ARG A 90 -3.54 9.01 0.70
CA ARG A 90 -3.15 10.38 0.34
C ARG A 90 -1.77 10.46 -0.28
N LEU A 91 -0.81 9.67 0.22
CA LEU A 91 0.52 9.52 -0.39
C LEU A 91 0.39 9.09 -1.85
N ARG A 92 -0.39 8.04 -2.13
CA ARG A 92 -0.59 7.52 -3.49
C ARG A 92 -1.27 8.53 -4.41
N GLY A 93 -2.37 9.15 -3.97
CA GLY A 93 -3.08 10.16 -4.75
C GLY A 93 -2.18 11.34 -5.11
N MET A 94 -1.44 11.85 -4.13
CA MET A 94 -0.46 12.91 -4.30
C MET A 94 0.65 12.51 -5.28
N MET A 95 1.30 11.36 -5.07
CA MET A 95 2.38 10.86 -5.94
C MET A 95 1.88 10.67 -7.38
N ASN A 96 0.72 10.06 -7.60
CA ASN A 96 0.19 9.87 -8.95
C ASN A 96 -0.06 11.21 -9.66
N SER A 97 -0.60 12.19 -8.92
CA SER A 97 -0.89 13.52 -9.49
C SER A 97 0.36 14.31 -9.89
N VAL A 98 1.50 14.05 -9.25
CA VAL A 98 2.75 14.78 -9.52
C VAL A 98 3.66 14.00 -10.47
N LEU A 99 3.85 12.69 -10.25
CA LEU A 99 4.75 11.85 -11.07
C LEU A 99 4.28 11.77 -12.52
N PHE A 100 2.97 11.62 -12.74
CA PHE A 100 2.38 11.35 -14.06
C PHE A 100 1.67 12.58 -14.66
N ARG A 101 2.00 13.79 -14.18
CA ARG A 101 1.49 15.03 -14.76
C ARG A 101 2.09 15.32 -16.14
N ASP A 102 3.32 14.86 -16.36
CA ASP A 102 4.11 15.03 -17.57
C ASP A 102 5.06 13.83 -17.70
N ASP A 103 4.68 12.88 -18.54
CA ASP A 103 5.39 11.60 -18.73
C ASP A 103 6.86 11.81 -19.15
N THR A 104 7.22 12.98 -19.69
CA THR A 104 8.61 13.30 -20.07
C THR A 104 9.50 13.63 -18.88
N LYS A 105 8.92 13.89 -17.71
CA LYS A 105 9.62 14.28 -16.48
C LYS A 105 9.50 13.27 -15.35
N THR A 106 8.73 12.20 -15.53
CA THR A 106 8.49 11.20 -14.48
C THR A 106 9.80 10.63 -13.92
N SER A 107 10.79 10.37 -14.79
CA SER A 107 12.14 9.92 -14.41
C SER A 107 12.80 10.86 -13.40
N ASP A 108 12.82 12.17 -13.70
CA ASP A 108 13.44 13.19 -12.86
C ASP A 108 12.84 13.20 -11.44
N PHE A 109 11.53 13.00 -11.32
CA PHE A 109 10.87 12.91 -10.01
C PHE A 109 11.23 11.64 -9.24
N ILE A 110 11.28 10.49 -9.93
CA ILE A 110 11.62 9.21 -9.30
C ILE A 110 13.05 9.28 -8.74
N GLU A 111 13.99 9.78 -9.54
CA GLU A 111 15.39 9.97 -9.16
C GLU A 111 15.52 10.94 -7.98
N ALA A 112 14.87 12.12 -8.06
CA ALA A 112 14.93 13.11 -6.99
C ALA A 112 14.38 12.57 -5.66
N ILE A 113 13.33 11.73 -5.69
CA ILE A 113 12.81 11.07 -4.47
C ILE A 113 13.84 10.09 -3.93
N ALA A 114 14.40 9.22 -4.78
CA ALA A 114 15.37 8.20 -4.37
C ALA A 114 16.66 8.78 -3.79
N GLU A 115 17.14 9.92 -4.30
CA GLU A 115 18.34 10.60 -3.79
C GLU A 115 18.17 11.15 -2.35
N ARG A 116 16.93 11.27 -1.86
CA ARG A 116 16.64 11.79 -0.53
C ARG A 116 16.68 10.67 0.51
N GLU A 117 17.23 10.98 1.68
CA GLU A 117 17.06 10.13 2.86
C GLU A 117 15.56 9.98 3.18
N GLY A 118 15.08 8.72 3.24
CA GLY A 118 13.65 8.43 3.36
C GLY A 118 12.92 8.20 2.04
N GLY A 119 13.59 8.35 0.89
CA GLY A 119 13.01 8.23 -0.44
C GLY A 119 12.52 6.82 -0.77
N TYR A 120 13.37 5.81 -0.51
CA TYR A 120 12.99 4.41 -0.72
C TYR A 120 11.82 4.00 0.17
N GLU A 121 11.77 4.49 1.42
CA GLU A 121 10.63 4.26 2.30
C GLU A 121 9.33 4.83 1.73
N ALA A 122 9.37 6.00 1.07
CA ALA A 122 8.20 6.54 0.42
C ALA A 122 7.68 5.65 -0.73
N PHE A 123 8.58 5.06 -1.54
CA PHE A 123 8.19 4.08 -2.56
C PHE A 123 7.64 2.78 -1.94
N ILE A 124 8.26 2.31 -0.86
CA ILE A 124 7.80 1.12 -0.13
C ILE A 124 6.40 1.35 0.46
N ASP A 125 6.14 2.52 1.04
CA ASP A 125 4.84 2.87 1.61
C ASP A 125 3.80 3.14 0.53
N TYR A 126 4.21 3.71 -0.62
CA TYR A 126 3.33 3.84 -1.79
C TYR A 126 2.87 2.47 -2.29
N LEU A 127 3.76 1.48 -2.38
CA LEU A 127 3.50 0.13 -2.91
C LEU A 127 2.98 -0.87 -1.87
N SER A 128 2.82 -0.48 -0.61
CA SER A 128 2.60 -1.41 0.52
C SER A 128 1.36 -2.30 0.36
N ASP A 129 0.29 -1.75 -0.21
CA ASP A 129 -1.00 -2.44 -0.36
C ASP A 129 -1.01 -3.42 -1.54
N ARG A 130 0.07 -3.44 -2.33
CA ARG A 130 0.27 -4.26 -3.53
C ARG A 130 1.58 -5.05 -3.44
N ASP A 131 2.08 -5.27 -2.23
CA ASP A 131 3.39 -5.90 -1.98
C ASP A 131 3.49 -7.31 -2.60
N GLU A 132 2.38 -8.06 -2.64
CA GLU A 132 2.29 -9.37 -3.28
C GLU A 132 2.38 -9.28 -4.81
N GLU A 133 1.57 -8.42 -5.44
CA GLU A 133 1.57 -8.24 -6.89
C GLU A 133 2.92 -7.70 -7.38
N VAL A 134 3.54 -6.76 -6.64
CA VAL A 134 4.88 -6.23 -6.94
C VAL A 134 5.93 -7.32 -6.81
N THR A 135 5.89 -8.12 -5.75
CA THR A 135 6.84 -9.24 -5.56
C THR A 135 6.67 -10.30 -6.65
N HIS A 136 5.43 -10.54 -7.09
CA HIS A 136 5.13 -11.47 -8.16
C HIS A 136 5.67 -10.96 -9.51
N PHE A 137 5.45 -9.69 -9.83
CA PHE A 137 5.98 -9.05 -11.03
C PHE A 137 7.51 -9.04 -11.08
N ALA A 138 8.17 -8.84 -9.93
CA ALA A 138 9.61 -8.95 -9.82
C ALA A 138 10.14 -10.33 -10.23
N ALA A 139 9.36 -11.40 -10.03
CA ALA A 139 9.76 -12.78 -10.27
C ALA A 139 9.30 -13.37 -11.61
N PHE A 140 8.14 -12.94 -12.13
CA PHE A 140 7.49 -13.58 -13.27
C PHE A 140 7.13 -12.63 -14.42
N ASP A 141 7.50 -11.36 -14.30
CA ASP A 141 7.22 -10.32 -15.31
C ASP A 141 5.72 -10.14 -15.62
N THR A 142 4.85 -10.53 -14.69
CA THR A 142 3.40 -10.35 -14.78
C THR A 142 2.83 -9.88 -13.45
N PHE A 143 1.79 -9.05 -13.48
CA PHE A 143 1.04 -8.64 -12.28
C PHE A 143 -0.06 -9.64 -11.89
N ASN A 144 -0.31 -10.67 -12.70
CA ASN A 144 -1.33 -11.67 -12.41
C ASN A 144 -0.76 -12.83 -11.59
N VAL A 145 -0.98 -12.76 -10.28
CA VAL A 145 -0.52 -13.71 -9.26
C VAL A 145 -0.97 -15.17 -9.46
N ASN A 146 -1.93 -15.42 -10.35
CA ASN A 146 -2.39 -16.78 -10.65
C ASN A 146 -1.47 -17.54 -11.61
N PHE A 147 -0.53 -16.85 -12.27
CA PHE A 147 0.49 -17.52 -13.06
C PHE A 147 1.66 -17.92 -12.18
N SER A 148 2.28 -19.06 -12.48
CA SER A 148 3.44 -19.58 -11.74
C SER A 148 4.66 -19.78 -12.63
N GLU A 149 4.58 -19.31 -13.87
CA GLU A 149 5.60 -19.40 -14.91
C GLU A 149 5.84 -18.00 -15.47
N GLU A 150 7.07 -17.75 -15.92
CA GLU A 150 7.41 -16.51 -16.62
C GLU A 150 6.51 -16.34 -17.85
N ARG A 151 6.04 -15.10 -18.04
CA ARG A 151 5.21 -14.72 -19.18
C ARG A 151 6.01 -13.83 -20.12
N ASP A 152 5.42 -13.53 -21.27
CA ASP A 152 5.89 -12.40 -22.07
C ASP A 152 5.92 -11.15 -21.19
N ALA A 153 7.03 -10.42 -21.26
CA ALA A 153 7.23 -9.22 -20.46
C ALA A 153 6.10 -8.22 -20.72
N VAL A 154 5.47 -7.74 -19.64
CA VAL A 154 4.43 -6.71 -19.73
C VAL A 154 5.03 -5.45 -20.37
N GLU A 155 4.40 -4.96 -21.42
CA GLU A 155 4.84 -3.74 -22.12
C GLU A 155 4.40 -2.48 -21.35
N LYS A 156 5.17 -1.39 -21.47
CA LYS A 156 4.85 -0.09 -20.82
C LYS A 156 3.42 0.37 -21.12
N SER A 157 2.96 0.21 -22.37
CA SER A 157 1.62 0.64 -22.79
C SER A 157 0.48 -0.12 -22.11
N GLU A 158 0.72 -1.33 -21.59
CA GLU A 158 -0.30 -2.11 -20.88
C GLU A 158 -0.54 -1.61 -19.45
N VAL A 159 0.41 -0.84 -18.91
CA VAL A 159 0.41 -0.36 -17.52
C VAL A 159 0.44 1.17 -17.44
N ALA A 160 0.35 1.89 -18.56
CA ALA A 160 0.42 3.35 -18.62
C ALA A 160 -0.92 4.02 -18.22
N ASP A 161 -1.45 3.68 -17.05
CA ASP A 161 -2.70 4.22 -16.48
C ASP A 161 -2.47 5.14 -15.27
N ARG A 162 -1.22 5.57 -15.05
CA ARG A 162 -0.79 6.52 -14.01
C ARG A 162 -1.01 6.01 -12.60
N ASP A 163 -0.89 4.70 -12.44
CA ASP A 163 -1.08 4.00 -11.18
C ASP A 163 0.18 3.26 -10.70
N TRP A 164 0.00 2.44 -9.66
CA TRP A 164 1.07 1.70 -9.03
C TRP A 164 1.75 0.68 -9.95
N LYS A 165 1.07 0.14 -10.96
CA LYS A 165 1.65 -0.76 -11.96
C LYS A 165 2.60 0.00 -12.86
N GLU A 166 2.22 1.19 -13.31
CA GLU A 166 3.11 2.06 -14.10
C GLU A 166 4.37 2.37 -13.30
N LEU A 167 4.22 2.82 -12.05
CA LEU A 167 5.37 3.12 -11.20
C LEU A 167 6.24 1.88 -10.96
N THR A 168 5.64 0.72 -10.69
CA THR A 168 6.38 -0.52 -10.49
C THR A 168 7.14 -0.92 -11.75
N TRP A 169 6.52 -0.78 -12.92
CA TRP A 169 7.13 -1.07 -14.20
C TRP A 169 8.32 -0.13 -14.48
N LEU A 170 8.15 1.18 -14.25
CA LEU A 170 9.20 2.20 -14.38
C LEU A 170 10.37 1.90 -13.44
N LEU A 171 10.08 1.61 -12.17
CA LEU A 171 11.11 1.24 -11.20
C LEU A 171 11.89 0.01 -11.70
N LYS A 172 11.22 -1.06 -12.11
CA LYS A 172 11.92 -2.28 -12.54
C LYS A 172 12.75 -2.08 -13.83
N HIS A 173 12.22 -1.37 -14.82
CA HIS A 173 12.79 -1.34 -16.17
C HIS A 173 13.59 -0.08 -16.50
N GLU A 174 13.25 1.06 -15.90
CA GLU A 174 13.89 2.35 -16.15
C GLU A 174 14.76 2.81 -14.97
N HIS A 175 14.52 2.29 -13.75
CA HIS A 175 15.25 2.64 -12.52
C HIS A 175 15.63 1.42 -11.67
N GLU A 176 16.26 0.42 -12.29
CA GLU A 176 16.54 -0.90 -11.69
C GLU A 176 17.26 -0.79 -10.34
N ASP A 177 18.20 0.16 -10.20
CA ASP A 177 18.94 0.42 -8.97
C ASP A 177 18.03 0.86 -7.81
N ILE A 178 17.04 1.71 -8.08
CA ILE A 178 16.02 2.12 -7.10
C ILE A 178 15.14 0.92 -6.75
N PHE A 179 14.71 0.16 -7.76
CA PHE A 179 13.87 -1.01 -7.55
C PHE A 179 14.53 -2.03 -6.63
N GLU A 180 15.82 -2.32 -6.84
CA GLU A 180 16.63 -3.23 -6.01
C GLU A 180 16.66 -2.85 -4.53
N GLN A 181 16.50 -1.57 -4.18
CA GLN A 181 16.41 -1.13 -2.79
C GLN A 181 15.00 -1.29 -2.20
N VAL A 182 13.98 -1.14 -3.04
CA VAL A 182 12.56 -1.11 -2.62
C VAL A 182 11.96 -2.52 -2.52
N TRP A 183 12.10 -3.34 -3.56
CA TRP A 183 11.39 -4.61 -3.68
C TRP A 183 11.72 -5.65 -2.60
N PRO A 184 12.96 -5.77 -2.05
CA PRO A 184 13.23 -6.78 -1.02
C PRO A 184 12.45 -6.52 0.27
N THR A 185 12.21 -5.25 0.60
CA THR A 185 11.41 -4.86 1.76
C THR A 185 9.94 -5.23 1.55
N LEU A 186 9.40 -4.97 0.36
CA LEU A 186 8.04 -5.38 0.00
C LEU A 186 7.87 -6.90 0.04
N LYS A 187 8.82 -7.66 -0.51
CA LYS A 187 8.81 -9.12 -0.42
C LYS A 187 8.80 -9.63 1.02
N LYS A 188 9.62 -9.02 1.89
CA LYS A 188 9.63 -9.36 3.31
C LYS A 188 8.26 -9.09 3.95
N ARG A 189 7.67 -7.90 3.72
CA ARG A 189 6.33 -7.55 4.23
C ARG A 189 5.26 -8.52 3.73
N SER A 190 5.29 -8.88 2.44
CA SER A 190 4.34 -9.83 1.85
C SER A 190 4.44 -11.22 2.48
N ILE A 191 5.65 -11.74 2.70
CA ILE A 191 5.87 -13.02 3.38
C ILE A 191 5.38 -12.98 4.83
N GLU A 192 5.68 -11.91 5.57
CA GLU A 192 5.23 -11.74 6.96
C GLU A 192 3.70 -11.64 7.06
N ARG A 193 3.06 -10.94 6.12
CA ARG A 193 1.60 -10.84 6.00
C ARG A 193 0.96 -12.20 5.76
N LYS A 194 1.43 -12.95 4.75
CA LYS A 194 0.96 -14.32 4.46
C LYS A 194 1.15 -15.27 5.64
N ARG A 195 2.28 -15.16 6.35
CA ARG A 195 2.51 -15.97 7.55
C ARG A 195 1.49 -15.68 8.64
N ARG A 196 1.17 -14.40 8.88
CA ARG A 196 0.19 -13.97 9.88
C ARG A 196 -1.22 -14.42 9.50
N GLU A 197 -1.59 -14.27 8.23
CA GLU A 197 -2.88 -14.75 7.70
C GLU A 197 -3.01 -16.28 7.86
N ALA A 198 -1.98 -17.05 7.50
CA ALA A 198 -1.97 -18.50 7.68
C ALA A 198 -1.98 -18.95 9.16
N GLU A 199 -1.42 -18.15 10.07
CA GLU A 199 -1.49 -18.41 11.51
C GLU A 199 -2.90 -18.16 12.06
N LEU A 200 -3.53 -17.05 11.66
CA LEU A 200 -4.92 -16.75 12.01
C LEU A 200 -5.89 -17.81 11.49
N GLU A 201 -5.76 -18.21 10.22
CA GLU A 201 -6.60 -19.26 9.62
C GLU A 201 -6.47 -20.59 10.39
N ARG A 202 -5.26 -20.95 10.83
CA ARG A 202 -5.05 -22.13 11.67
C ARG A 202 -5.71 -22.01 13.03
N LEU A 203 -5.66 -20.84 13.66
CA LEU A 203 -6.33 -20.59 14.95
C LEU A 203 -7.85 -20.67 14.79
N GLU A 204 -8.41 -20.06 13.75
CA GLU A 204 -9.84 -20.15 13.42
C GLU A 204 -10.27 -21.61 13.17
N GLN A 205 -9.46 -22.39 12.46
CA GLN A 205 -9.71 -23.83 12.25
C GLN A 205 -9.67 -24.64 13.57
N LEU A 206 -8.78 -24.30 14.50
CA LEU A 206 -8.72 -24.94 15.81
C LEU A 206 -9.91 -24.54 16.69
N GLU A 207 -10.29 -23.26 16.70
CA GLU A 207 -11.47 -22.77 17.42
C GLU A 207 -12.76 -23.42 16.89
N ALA A 208 -12.93 -23.49 15.57
CA ALA A 208 -14.08 -24.15 14.95
C ALA A 208 -14.12 -25.66 15.26
N ALA A 209 -12.97 -26.34 15.32
CA ALA A 209 -12.90 -27.74 15.73
C ALA A 209 -13.26 -27.93 17.22
N GLN A 210 -12.82 -27.01 18.08
CA GLN A 210 -13.15 -27.05 19.50
C GLN A 210 -14.64 -26.75 19.77
N GLU A 211 -15.23 -25.79 19.06
CA GLU A 211 -16.67 -25.47 19.16
C GLU A 211 -17.54 -26.68 18.73
N TYR A 212 -17.13 -27.39 17.68
CA TYR A 212 -17.80 -28.62 17.26
C TYR A 212 -17.73 -29.74 18.31
N ASP A 213 -16.58 -29.89 19.00
CA ASP A 213 -16.41 -30.87 20.07
C ASP A 213 -17.22 -30.51 21.33
N ASP A 214 -17.40 -29.21 21.64
CA ASP A 214 -18.20 -28.72 22.77
C ASP A 214 -19.73 -28.80 22.51
N GLU A 215 -20.18 -28.65 21.25
CA GLU A 215 -21.58 -28.83 20.85
C GLU A 215 -21.99 -30.30 20.62
N ALA A 216 -21.02 -31.22 20.52
CA ALA A 216 -21.30 -32.64 20.35
C ALA A 216 -22.02 -33.19 21.60
N PRO A 217 -23.22 -33.80 21.46
CA PRO A 217 -23.93 -34.35 22.61
C PRO A 217 -23.10 -35.44 23.27
N ALA A 218 -22.93 -35.36 24.59
CA ALA A 218 -22.18 -36.35 25.37
C ALA A 218 -22.58 -37.77 24.95
N PRO A 219 -21.62 -38.68 24.67
CA PRO A 219 -21.94 -40.01 24.20
C PRO A 219 -22.85 -40.69 25.21
N VAL A 220 -24.05 -41.06 24.77
CA VAL A 220 -25.04 -41.75 25.60
C VAL A 220 -24.38 -43.01 26.14
N ALA A 221 -24.11 -43.05 27.44
CA ALA A 221 -23.45 -44.16 28.09
C ALA A 221 -24.14 -45.48 27.69
N ALA A 222 -23.43 -46.31 26.93
CA ALA A 222 -23.94 -47.59 26.47
C ALA A 222 -24.29 -48.43 27.71
N LYS A 223 -25.60 -48.64 27.94
CA LYS A 223 -26.07 -49.57 28.97
C LYS A 223 -25.46 -50.94 28.67
N ALA A 224 -24.68 -51.44 29.62
CA ALA A 224 -24.10 -52.78 29.57
C ALA A 224 -25.20 -53.82 29.31
N VAL A 225 -25.14 -54.45 28.14
CA VAL A 225 -26.00 -55.58 27.80
C VAL A 225 -25.52 -56.78 28.62
N VAL A 226 -26.26 -57.11 29.68
CA VAL A 226 -26.06 -58.35 30.44
C VAL A 226 -26.42 -59.52 29.53
N LYS A 227 -25.43 -60.35 29.17
CA LYS A 227 -25.66 -61.61 28.45
C LYS A 227 -26.46 -62.57 29.36
N PRO A 228 -27.57 -63.17 28.88
CA PRO A 228 -28.23 -64.22 29.63
C PRO A 228 -27.43 -65.52 29.56
N THR A 229 -27.10 -66.06 30.74
CA THR A 229 -26.57 -67.42 30.91
C THR A 229 -27.64 -68.42 30.50
N ILE A 230 -27.38 -69.20 29.45
CA ILE A 230 -28.21 -70.34 29.06
C ILE A 230 -27.83 -71.51 29.97
N LEU A 231 -28.74 -71.86 30.88
CA LEU A 231 -28.75 -73.13 31.61
C LEU A 231 -29.20 -74.23 30.64
N ILE A 232 -28.31 -75.20 30.37
CA ILE A 232 -28.64 -76.44 29.67
C ILE A 232 -28.99 -77.46 30.75
N ASP A 233 -30.25 -77.89 30.78
CA ASP A 233 -30.72 -79.01 31.61
C ASP A 233 -30.89 -80.24 30.70
N PRO A 234 -30.17 -81.35 30.93
CA PRO A 234 -30.19 -82.52 30.05
C PRO A 234 -31.32 -83.48 30.47
N SER A 235 -32.41 -83.52 29.71
CA SER A 235 -33.42 -84.56 29.88
C SER A 235 -33.08 -85.80 29.06
N GLU A 236 -32.90 -86.91 29.79
CA GLU A 236 -33.14 -88.30 29.40
C GLU A 236 -32.09 -89.02 28.55
N GLU A 237 -31.30 -89.86 29.22
CA GLU A 237 -31.02 -91.21 28.72
C GLU A 237 -31.55 -92.22 29.76
N SER A 238 -32.53 -93.01 29.35
CA SER A 238 -33.04 -94.17 30.09
C SER A 238 -32.34 -95.42 29.54
N ALA A 239 -31.74 -96.20 30.45
CA ALA A 239 -31.36 -97.61 30.32
C ALA A 239 -30.31 -98.00 29.24
N LEU A 240 -29.07 -98.23 29.70
CA LEU A 240 -28.41 -99.56 29.76
C LEU A 240 -27.18 -99.52 30.66
#